data_AF-A0A353DPX6-F1
#
_entry.id   AF-A0A353DPX6-F1
#
_cell.length_a   1.000
_cell.length_b   1.000
_cell.length_c   1.000
_cell.angle_alpha   90.00
_cell.angle_beta   90.00
_cell.angle_gamma   90.00
#
_symmetry.space_group_name_H-M   'P 1'
#
loop_
_entity.id
_entity.type
_entity.pdbx_description
1 polymer ?
#
loop_
_entity_poly.entity_id
_entity_poly.type
_entity_poly.pdbx_seq_one_letter_code
_entity_poly.pdbx_strand_id
1 'polypeptide(L)' 'MEVFGQIWSNVIIQPMINTLVLLYSLSFSNFGIAIAIFTIIIRGVMMPLTVKQSRQMKAMSALQ' A
#
# COMPACT_ATOMS: atom_id res chain seq x y z
N MET A 1 0.36 27.97 -1.99
CA MET A 1 1.03 26.77 -1.45
C MET A 1 0.10 25.90 -0.59
N GLU A 2 -1.12 26.34 -0.26
CA GLU A 2 -2.06 25.58 0.59
C GLU A 2 -2.87 24.51 -0.18
N VAL A 3 -3.22 24.77 -1.44
CA VAL A 3 -4.02 23.84 -2.27
C VAL A 3 -3.32 22.49 -2.48
N PHE A 4 -2.01 22.51 -2.75
CA PHE A 4 -1.22 21.28 -2.87
C PHE A 4 -1.18 20.49 -1.55
N GLY A 5 -1.09 21.17 -0.41
CA GLY A 5 -1.16 20.55 0.91
C GLY A 5 -2.52 19.93 1.21
N GLN A 6 -3.61 20.60 0.84
CA GLN A 6 -4.98 20.08 0.99
C GLN A 6 -5.23 18.85 0.11
N ILE A 7 -4.81 18.89 -1.16
CA ILE A 7 -4.92 17.75 -2.06
C ILE A 7 -4.10 16.58 -1.52
N TRP A 8 -2.87 16.82 -1.06
CA TRP A 8 -2.03 15.77 -0.46
C TRP A 8 -2.68 15.15 0.78
N SER A 9 -3.20 15.98 1.67
CA SER A 9 -3.87 15.50 2.89
C SER A 9 -5.12 14.67 2.56
N ASN A 10 -5.96 15.13 1.64
CA ASN A 10 -7.23 14.47 1.34
C ASN A 10 -7.07 13.21 0.48
N VAL A 11 -6.12 13.20 -0.46
CA VAL A 11 -5.96 12.10 -1.42
C VAL A 11 -5.04 11.00 -0.90
N ILE A 12 -4.03 11.34 -0.10
CA ILE A 12 -3.05 10.38 0.41
C ILE A 12 -3.26 10.13 1.91
N ILE A 13 -3.17 11.18 2.73
CA ILE A 13 -3.08 11.01 4.19
C ILE A 13 -4.39 10.50 4.80
N GLN A 14 -5.51 11.15 4.49
CA GLN A 14 -6.83 10.76 5.01
C GLN A 14 -7.21 9.31 4.69
N PRO A 15 -7.16 8.85 3.42
CA PRO A 15 -7.49 7.46 3.12
C PRO A 15 -6.51 6.47 3.75
N MET A 16 -5.22 6.79 3.85
CA MET A 16 -4.26 5.94 4.57
C MET A 16 -4.65 5.78 6.05
N ILE A 17 -4.92 6.88 6.75
CA ILE A 17 -5.30 6.84 8.17
C ILE A 17 -6.65 6.17 8.36
N ASN A 18 -7.67 6.52 7.57
CA ASN A 18 -9.01 5.95 7.68
C ASN A 18 -9.00 4.45 7.43
N THR A 19 -8.22 3.97 6.45
CA THR A 19 -8.06 2.53 6.18
C THR A 19 -7.41 1.83 7.37
N LEU A 20 -6.37 2.43 7.95
CA LEU A 20 -5.69 1.84 9.10
C LEU A 20 -6.58 1.82 10.35
N VAL A 21 -7.37 2.86 10.59
CA VAL A 21 -8.34 2.93 11.70
C VAL A 21 -9.47 1.93 11.50
N LEU A 22 -9.96 1.75 10.26
CA LEU A 22 -10.94 0.71 9.94
C LEU A 22 -10.39 -0.68 10.24
N LEU A 23 -9.16 -0.97 9.80
CA LEU A 23 -8.50 -2.24 10.10
C LEU A 23 -8.21 -2.42 11.58
N TYR A 24 -7.90 -1.34 12.30
CA TYR A 24 -7.75 -1.35 13.75
C TYR A 24 -9.03 -1.73 14.47
N SER A 25 -10.18 -1.16 14.05
CA SER A 25 -11.49 -1.52 14.60
C SER A 25 -11.84 -2.99 14.37
N LEU A 26 -11.43 -3.57 13.23
CA LEU A 26 -11.63 -4.98 12.93
C LEU A 26 -10.64 -5.90 13.67
N SER A 27 -9.49 -5.38 14.08
CA SER A 27 -8.39 -6.14 14.68
C SER A 27 -8.40 -6.12 16.21
N PHE A 28 -9.59 -6.03 16.83
CA PHE A 28 -9.76 -6.00 18.29
C PHE A 28 -8.94 -4.91 18.99
N SER A 29 -8.86 -3.73 18.38
CA SER A 29 -8.11 -2.60 18.93
C SER A 29 -6.60 -2.86 19.08
N ASN A 30 -6.04 -3.73 18.24
CA ASN A 30 -4.60 -3.99 18.17
C ASN A 30 -3.97 -3.42 16.89
N PHE A 31 -3.14 -2.39 17.05
CA PHE A 31 -2.43 -1.75 15.92
C PHE A 31 -1.45 -2.68 15.20
N GLY A 32 -0.79 -3.61 15.91
CA GLY A 32 0.15 -4.54 15.29
C GLY A 32 -0.54 -5.48 14.28
N ILE A 33 -1.70 -6.01 14.66
CA ILE A 33 -2.51 -6.87 13.79
C ILE A 33 -3.08 -6.06 12.62
N ALA A 34 -3.57 -4.84 12.88
CA ALA A 34 -4.10 -3.96 11.84
C ALA A 34 -3.05 -3.63 10.76
N ILE A 35 -1.82 -3.30 11.17
CA ILE A 35 -0.71 -3.03 10.25
C ILE A 35 -0.31 -4.29 9.47
N ALA A 36 -0.28 -5.46 10.13
CA ALA A 36 0.02 -6.72 9.45
C ALA A 36 -1.01 -7.04 8.36
N ILE A 37 -2.31 -6.92 8.66
CA ILE A 37 -3.40 -7.10 7.70
C ILE A 37 -3.29 -6.08 6.56
N PHE A 38 -3.08 -4.80 6.87
CA PHE A 38 -2.88 -3.75 5.87
C PHE A 38 -1.73 -4.10 4.91
N THR A 39 -0.59 -4.55 5.46
CA THR A 39 0.58 -4.95 4.67
C THR A 39 0.27 -6.12 3.75
N ILE A 40 -0.47 -7.13 4.22
CA ILE A 40 -0.87 -8.28 3.41
C ILE A 40 -1.79 -7.85 2.27
N ILE A 41 -2.77 -7.00 2.54
CA ILE A 41 -3.71 -6.48 1.53
C ILE A 41 -2.93 -5.72 0.43
N ILE A 42 -2.07 -4.78 0.82
CA ILE A 42 -1.28 -4.00 -0.13
C ILE A 42 -0.34 -4.91 -0.94
N ARG A 43 0.32 -5.88 -0.31
CA ARG A 43 1.15 -6.86 -1.03
C ARG A 43 0.33 -7.69 -2.03
N GLY A 44 -0.89 -8.10 -1.68
CA GLY A 44 -1.79 -8.80 -2.58
C GLY A 44 -2.16 -7.97 -3.81
N VAL A 45 -2.52 -6.69 -3.60
CA VAL A 45 -2.83 -5.75 -4.69
C VAL A 45 -1.61 -5.46 -5.56
N MET A 46 -0.40 -5.38 -4.97
CA MET A 46 0.84 -5.12 -5.70
C MET A 46 1.44 -6.35 -6.38
N MET A 47 1.03 -7.57 -6.00
CA MET A 47 1.55 -8.83 -6.56
C MET A 47 1.61 -8.87 -8.10
N PRO A 48 0.56 -8.51 -8.87
CA PRO A 48 0.63 -8.52 -10.33
C PRO A 48 1.70 -7.55 -10.88
N LEU A 49 1.91 -6.41 -10.22
CA LEU A 49 2.95 -5.46 -10.59
C LEU A 49 4.33 -6.06 -10.32
N THR A 50 4.54 -6.68 -9.15
CA THR A 50 5.80 -7.35 -8.80
C THR A 50 6.12 -8.49 -9.77
N VAL A 51 5.12 -9.25 -10.21
CA VAL A 51 5.30 -10.32 -11.21
C VAL A 51 5.73 -9.74 -12.56
N LYS A 52 5.09 -8.65 -13.01
CA LYS A 52 5.47 -7.95 -14.25
C LYS A 52 6.90 -7.42 -14.18
N GLN A 53 7.26 -6.79 -13.06
CA GLN A 53 8.63 -6.29 -12.82
C GLN A 53 9.65 -7.42 -12.83
N SER A 54 9.38 -8.54 -12.15
CA SER A 54 10.27 -9.71 -12.14
C SER A 54 10.50 -10.28 -13.54
N ARG A 55 9.44 -10.36 -14.37
CA ARG A 55 9.56 -10.79 -15.77
C ARG A 55 10.44 -9.84 -16.59
N GLN A 56 10.29 -8.53 -16.42
CA GLN A 56 11.10 -7.53 -17.11
C GLN A 56 12.58 -7.64 -16.71
N MET A 57 12.87 -7.83 -15.41
CA MET A 57 14.24 -8.05 -14.95
C MET A 57 14.87 -9.30 -15.58
N LYS A 58 14.14 -10.42 -15.64
CA LYS A 58 14.62 -11.64 -16.30
C LYS A 58 14.90 -11.44 -17.79
N ALA A 59 14.05 -10.70 -18.50
CA ALA A 59 14.27 -10.39 -19.91
C ALA A 59 15.52 -9.52 -20.12
N MET A 60 15.77 -8.55 -19.23
CA MET A 60 17.00 -7.76 -19.28
C MET A 60 18.25 -8.59 -18.99
N SER A 61 18.17 -9.58 -18.10
CA SER A 61 19.29 -10.50 -17.84
C SER A 61 19.55 -11.48 -18.98
N ALA A 62 18.53 -11.84 -19.77
CA ALA A 62 18.69 -12.73 -20.93
C ALA A 62 19.29 -12.03 -22.16
N LEU A 63 19.27 -10.70 -22.19
CA LEU A 63 19.88 -9.87 -23.23
C LEU A 63 21.35 -9.50 -22.93
N GLN A 64 21.80 -9.71 -21.69
CA GLN A 64 23.21 -9.60 -21.28
C GLN A 64 23.94 -10.91 -21.60
#